data_AF-A0A1V6J248-F1
#
_entry.id   AF-A0A1V6J248-F1
#
_cell.length_a   1.000
_cell.length_b   1.000
_cell.length_c   1.000
_cell.angle_alpha   90.00
_cell.angle_beta   90.00
_cell.angle_gamma   90.00
#
_symmetry.space_group_name_H-M   'P 1'
#
loop_
_entity.id
_entity.type
_entity.pdbx_description
1 polymer ?
#
loop_
_entity_poly.entity_id
_entity_poly.type
_entity_poly.pdbx_seq_one_letter_code
_entity_poly.pdbx_strand_id
1 'polypeptide(L)'
;MKTDLSKILSVGGQPGLHRYLTQSSGGVVVESLSDGKRKWMGPSARMTSLSDISVYTQTDEELKLQDVFVSMKEYLKDEQAPAPGKDPAEMAAFFEKVIPQYDRNRFYPSHMKKVLEWYNLLKSADALDFEEAEGKEEAAAAAEPVAKKPAAKTIIPAAKAAKPVAAKAPKPVQHTTQK
;
A
#
# COMPACT_ATOMS: atom_id res chain seq x y z
N MET A 1 0.34 -23.48 -5.62
CA MET A 1 0.04 -24.00 -4.25
C MET A 1 -0.68 -22.86 -3.56
N LYS A 2 -1.87 -23.09 -3.01
CA LYS A 2 -2.71 -22.00 -2.50
C LYS A 2 -2.01 -21.21 -1.39
N THR A 3 -1.95 -19.90 -1.57
CA THR A 3 -1.22 -18.95 -0.73
C THR A 3 -2.19 -18.29 0.24
N ASP A 4 -1.98 -18.54 1.54
CA ASP A 4 -2.73 -17.94 2.63
C ASP A 4 -2.06 -16.64 3.10
N LEU A 5 -2.62 -15.50 2.70
CA LEU A 5 -2.19 -14.14 3.08
C LEU A 5 -2.23 -13.90 4.61
N SER A 6 -2.98 -14.69 5.37
CA SER A 6 -3.11 -14.55 6.82
C SER A 6 -1.86 -15.02 7.54
N LYS A 7 -1.12 -15.93 6.89
CA LYS A 7 0.20 -16.40 7.32
C LYS A 7 1.35 -15.55 6.77
N ILE A 8 1.08 -14.55 5.92
CA ILE A 8 2.10 -13.65 5.39
C ILE A 8 2.06 -12.33 6.15
N LEU A 9 3.21 -11.96 6.70
CA LEU A 9 3.42 -10.80 7.57
C LEU A 9 4.31 -9.76 6.87
N SER A 10 3.87 -8.52 6.89
CA SER A 10 4.72 -7.35 6.66
C SER A 10 5.30 -6.88 8.00
N VAL A 11 6.57 -6.45 8.00
CA VAL A 11 7.25 -5.89 9.18
C VAL A 11 7.51 -4.40 8.98
N GLY A 12 6.92 -3.56 9.83
CA GLY A 12 7.17 -2.12 9.82
C GLY A 12 8.65 -1.79 10.05
N GLY A 13 9.31 -1.21 9.05
CA GLY A 13 10.73 -0.82 9.12
C GLY A 13 11.71 -1.85 8.54
N GLN A 14 11.23 -2.96 7.96
CA GLN A 14 12.04 -3.88 7.16
C GLN A 14 11.41 -4.02 5.76
N PRO A 15 12.21 -4.02 4.67
CA PRO A 15 11.73 -4.43 3.36
C PRO A 15 11.55 -5.95 3.33
N GLY A 16 10.63 -6.43 2.50
CA GLY A 16 10.34 -7.86 2.35
C GLY A 16 9.01 -8.30 2.98
N LEU A 17 8.69 -9.57 2.75
CA LEU A 17 7.55 -10.27 3.32
C LEU A 17 8.02 -11.54 4.04
N HIS A 18 7.33 -11.88 5.13
CA HIS A 18 7.72 -12.99 5.98
C HIS A 18 6.54 -13.93 6.26
N ARG A 19 6.73 -15.23 6.07
CA ARG A 19 5.74 -16.25 6.46
C ARG A 19 5.83 -16.53 7.95
N TYR A 20 4.71 -16.50 8.66
CA TYR A 20 4.61 -16.98 10.04
C TYR A 20 4.89 -18.48 10.12
N LEU A 21 5.78 -18.89 11.02
CA LEU A 21 6.03 -20.31 11.33
C LEU A 21 5.48 -20.69 12.71
N THR A 22 5.95 -20.02 13.77
CA THR A 22 5.55 -20.34 15.15
C THR A 22 5.81 -19.18 16.11
N GLN A 23 5.03 -19.11 17.18
CA GLN A 23 5.32 -18.25 18.33
C GLN A 23 6.47 -18.85 19.15
N SER A 24 7.29 -18.00 19.76
CA SER A 24 8.36 -18.36 20.68
C SER A 24 8.27 -17.48 21.93
N SER A 25 8.96 -17.83 23.02
CA SER A 25 8.84 -17.09 24.29
C SER A 25 9.21 -15.62 24.13
N GLY A 26 8.20 -14.75 24.09
CA GLY A 26 8.35 -13.31 23.89
C GLY A 26 8.49 -12.85 22.43
N GLY A 27 8.24 -13.69 21.41
CA GLY A 27 8.37 -13.27 20.01
C GLY A 27 7.78 -14.26 19.01
N VAL A 28 8.11 -14.09 17.72
CA VAL A 28 7.62 -14.94 16.63
C VAL A 28 8.79 -15.35 15.74
N VAL A 29 8.84 -16.62 15.35
CA VAL A 29 9.74 -17.12 14.30
C VAL A 29 9.02 -17.01 12.97
N VAL A 30 9.64 -16.30 12.03
CA VAL A 30 9.13 -16.09 10.67
C VAL A 30 10.17 -16.55 9.63
N GLU A 31 9.73 -16.80 8.41
CA GLU A 31 10.57 -17.22 7.28
C GLU A 31 10.51 -16.15 6.18
N SER A 32 11.65 -15.69 5.67
CA SER A 32 11.65 -14.70 4.57
C SER A 32 11.16 -15.33 3.27
N LEU A 33 10.15 -14.74 2.61
CA LEU A 33 9.66 -15.23 1.32
C LEU A 33 10.70 -15.08 0.19
N SER A 34 11.61 -14.11 0.29
CA SER A 34 12.62 -13.86 -0.76
C SER A 34 13.86 -14.76 -0.69
N ASP A 35 14.13 -15.35 0.48
CA ASP A 35 15.44 -15.92 0.81
C ASP A 35 15.33 -17.26 1.58
N GLY A 36 14.12 -17.67 1.96
CA GLY A 36 13.83 -18.93 2.68
C GLY A 36 14.40 -19.01 4.10
N LYS A 37 15.19 -18.02 4.54
CA LYS A 37 15.84 -18.05 5.86
C LYS A 37 14.85 -17.69 6.98
N ARG A 38 14.93 -18.45 8.06
CA ARG A 38 14.19 -18.23 9.31
C ARG A 38 14.83 -17.12 10.13
N LYS A 39 14.00 -16.24 10.70
CA LYS A 39 14.42 -15.12 11.54
C LYS A 39 13.49 -15.02 12.75
N TRP A 40 14.08 -14.76 13.92
CA TRP A 40 13.31 -14.45 15.11
C TRP A 40 12.97 -12.96 15.14
N MET A 41 11.71 -12.65 15.38
CA MET A 41 11.15 -11.30 15.49
C MET A 41 10.69 -11.08 16.92
N GLY A 42 11.29 -10.10 17.59
CA GLY A 42 10.89 -9.69 18.93
C GLY A 42 9.51 -9.01 18.97
N PRO A 43 8.94 -8.79 20.16
CA PRO A 43 7.57 -8.31 20.32
C PRO A 43 7.44 -6.81 19.99
N SER A 44 8.57 -6.10 19.91
CA SER A 44 8.64 -4.71 19.46
C SER A 44 8.54 -4.56 17.94
N ALA A 45 8.62 -5.65 17.17
CA ALA A 45 8.44 -5.60 15.72
C ALA A 45 6.96 -5.37 15.38
N ARG A 46 6.67 -4.31 14.62
CA ARG A 46 5.33 -4.01 14.12
C ARG A 46 4.98 -4.96 12.96
N MET A 47 4.53 -6.16 13.31
CA MET A 47 4.07 -7.18 12.38
C MET A 47 2.59 -6.97 12.07
N THR A 48 2.23 -7.02 10.78
CA THR A 48 0.84 -6.92 10.31
C THR A 48 0.63 -7.98 9.23
N SER A 49 -0.43 -8.79 9.38
CA SER A 49 -0.79 -9.80 8.37
C SER A 49 -1.35 -9.15 7.13
N LEU A 50 -1.07 -9.69 5.93
CA LEU A 50 -1.56 -9.09 4.69
C LEU A 50 -3.10 -9.18 4.56
N SER A 51 -3.73 -10.22 5.13
CA SER A 51 -5.19 -10.34 5.21
C SER A 51 -5.87 -9.29 6.11
N ASP A 52 -5.13 -8.66 7.03
CA ASP A 52 -5.64 -7.62 7.94
C ASP A 52 -5.68 -6.24 7.25
N ILE A 53 -4.92 -6.09 6.15
CA ILE A 53 -4.78 -4.84 5.43
C ILE A 53 -5.90 -4.73 4.39
N SER A 54 -6.66 -3.64 4.48
CA SER A 54 -7.68 -3.27 3.49
C SER A 54 -7.47 -1.82 3.02
N VAL A 55 -7.96 -1.52 1.82
CA VAL A 55 -7.89 -0.20 1.16
C VAL A 55 -9.29 0.41 1.16
N TYR A 56 -9.41 1.63 1.67
CA TYR A 56 -10.67 2.37 1.65
C TYR A 56 -11.06 2.78 0.23
N THR A 57 -12.34 2.56 -0.10
CA THR A 57 -12.98 3.11 -1.30
C THR A 57 -13.69 4.42 -1.01
N GLN A 58 -14.15 5.09 -2.06
CA GLN A 58 -14.96 6.30 -1.96
C GLN A 58 -16.37 6.06 -1.40
N THR A 59 -16.83 4.81 -1.28
CA THR A 59 -18.18 4.43 -0.81
C THR A 59 -18.19 4.02 0.69
N ASP A 60 -17.11 4.29 1.44
CA ASP A 60 -16.82 3.72 2.77
C ASP A 60 -16.78 2.17 2.83
N GLU A 61 -16.77 1.48 1.68
CA GLU A 61 -16.47 0.05 1.59
C GLU A 61 -14.94 -0.20 1.67
N GLU A 62 -14.55 -1.27 2.35
CA GLU A 62 -13.15 -1.71 2.50
C GLU A 62 -12.82 -2.83 1.50
N LEU A 63 -11.94 -2.54 0.52
CA LEU A 63 -11.41 -3.55 -0.38
C LEU A 63 -10.23 -4.27 0.28
N LYS A 64 -10.34 -5.58 0.47
CA LYS A 64 -9.24 -6.39 1.01
C LYS A 64 -8.03 -6.36 0.08
N LEU A 65 -6.83 -6.41 0.64
CA LEU A 65 -5.59 -6.42 -0.14
C LEU A 65 -5.47 -7.62 -1.10
N GLN A 66 -6.16 -8.73 -0.82
CA GLN A 66 -6.25 -9.88 -1.74
C GLN A 66 -6.89 -9.47 -3.09
N ASP A 67 -8.04 -8.81 -3.07
CA ASP A 67 -8.80 -8.39 -4.25
C ASP A 67 -8.01 -7.33 -5.04
N VAL A 68 -7.29 -6.46 -4.33
CA VAL A 68 -6.32 -5.50 -4.91
C VAL A 68 -5.25 -6.23 -5.71
N PHE A 69 -4.64 -7.29 -5.17
CA PHE A 69 -3.60 -8.05 -5.87
C PHE A 69 -4.15 -8.86 -7.05
N VAL A 70 -5.38 -9.37 -6.97
CA VAL A 70 -6.06 -10.05 -8.08
C VAL A 70 -6.31 -9.07 -9.22
N SER A 71 -6.92 -7.91 -8.95
CA SER A 71 -7.12 -6.87 -9.97
C SER A 71 -5.79 -6.39 -10.57
N MET A 72 -4.73 -6.27 -9.77
CA MET A 72 -3.38 -5.98 -10.28
C MET A 72 -2.85 -7.08 -11.20
N LYS A 73 -3.03 -8.36 -10.84
CA LYS A 73 -2.60 -9.53 -11.62
C LYS A 73 -3.34 -9.63 -12.96
N GLU A 74 -4.64 -9.37 -12.98
CA GLU A 74 -5.45 -9.28 -14.20
C GLU A 74 -4.94 -8.15 -15.12
N TYR A 75 -4.75 -6.94 -14.56
CA TYR A 75 -4.32 -5.76 -15.33
C TYR A 75 -2.88 -5.91 -15.89
N LEU A 76 -1.96 -6.45 -15.08
CA LEU A 76 -0.57 -6.70 -15.46
C LEU A 76 -0.41 -8.01 -16.26
N LYS A 77 -1.46 -8.82 -16.41
CA LYS A 77 -1.41 -10.14 -17.05
C LYS A 77 -0.29 -11.02 -16.50
N ASP A 78 -0.24 -11.10 -15.17
CA ASP A 78 0.75 -11.89 -14.43
C ASP A 78 2.22 -11.37 -14.55
N GLU A 79 2.46 -10.20 -15.16
CA GLU A 79 3.76 -9.52 -15.20
C GLU A 79 4.12 -8.82 -13.87
N GLN A 80 5.37 -8.38 -13.73
CA GLN A 80 5.83 -7.63 -12.56
C GLN A 80 5.16 -6.25 -12.49
N ALA A 81 4.81 -5.80 -11.29
CA ALA A 81 4.27 -4.46 -11.10
C ALA A 81 5.34 -3.40 -11.41
N PRO A 82 4.92 -2.24 -11.97
CA PRO A 82 5.84 -1.14 -12.27
C PRO A 82 6.67 -0.79 -11.03
N ALA A 83 7.95 -0.50 -11.26
CA ALA A 83 8.90 -0.24 -10.18
C ALA A 83 8.32 0.79 -9.19
N PRO A 84 8.48 0.60 -7.86
CA PRO A 84 7.89 1.47 -6.83
C PRO A 84 8.62 2.83 -6.73
N GLY A 85 8.72 3.54 -7.86
CA GLY A 85 9.74 4.53 -8.16
C GLY A 85 9.21 5.96 -8.30
N LYS A 86 9.73 6.82 -7.43
CA LYS A 86 9.75 8.30 -7.49
C LYS A 86 8.42 9.05 -7.53
N ASP A 87 7.56 8.84 -8.52
CA ASP A 87 6.48 9.79 -8.81
C ASP A 87 5.10 9.33 -8.28
N PRO A 88 4.55 10.00 -7.25
CA PRO A 88 3.27 9.58 -6.64
C PRO A 88 2.09 9.75 -7.60
N ALA A 89 2.23 10.62 -8.62
CA ALA A 89 1.23 10.80 -9.66
C ALA A 89 1.12 9.58 -10.59
N GLU A 90 2.25 8.93 -10.92
CA GLU A 90 2.26 7.71 -11.75
C GLU A 90 1.67 6.53 -10.98
N MET A 91 2.00 6.40 -9.68
CA MET A 91 1.38 5.40 -8.80
C MET A 91 -0.14 5.59 -8.71
N ALA A 92 -0.61 6.82 -8.47
CA ALA A 92 -2.04 7.11 -8.45
C ALA A 92 -2.71 6.76 -9.79
N ALA A 93 -2.15 7.21 -10.92
CA ALA A 93 -2.67 6.92 -12.25
C ALA A 93 -2.65 5.41 -12.62
N PHE A 94 -1.77 4.61 -12.00
CA PHE A 94 -1.81 3.15 -12.11
C PHE A 94 -2.97 2.57 -11.27
N PHE A 95 -3.04 2.90 -9.98
CA PHE A 95 -4.13 2.43 -9.11
C PHE A 95 -5.52 2.90 -9.57
N GLU A 96 -5.64 4.04 -10.27
CA GLU A 96 -6.90 4.51 -10.86
C GLU A 96 -7.40 3.59 -11.99
N LYS A 97 -6.49 2.97 -12.74
CA LYS A 97 -6.84 2.04 -13.83
C LYS A 97 -7.19 0.66 -13.30
N VAL A 98 -6.51 0.23 -12.24
CA VAL A 98 -6.75 -1.08 -11.61
C VAL A 98 -7.99 -1.05 -10.72
N ILE A 99 -8.20 0.03 -9.94
CA ILE A 99 -9.26 0.15 -8.94
C ILE A 99 -9.86 1.56 -8.96
N PRO A 100 -10.69 1.93 -9.95
CA PRO A 100 -11.24 3.29 -10.07
C PRO A 100 -12.04 3.77 -8.82
N GLN A 101 -12.46 2.83 -7.96
CA GLN A 101 -13.22 3.06 -6.74
C GLN A 101 -12.39 3.52 -5.53
N TYR A 102 -11.05 3.44 -5.55
CA TYR A 102 -10.21 3.70 -4.36
C TYR A 102 -10.25 5.17 -3.88
N ASP A 103 -10.10 5.42 -2.57
CA ASP A 103 -10.03 6.78 -2.01
C ASP A 103 -8.60 7.36 -2.05
N ARG A 104 -8.39 8.40 -2.85
CA ARG A 104 -7.10 9.11 -2.98
C ARG A 104 -6.67 9.88 -1.74
N ASN A 105 -7.59 10.26 -0.86
CA ASN A 105 -7.28 11.01 0.35
C ASN A 105 -6.80 10.08 1.48
N ARG A 106 -7.35 8.86 1.56
CA ARG A 106 -6.94 7.83 2.53
C ARG A 106 -5.77 6.97 2.03
N PHE A 107 -5.63 6.74 0.71
CA PHE A 107 -4.54 5.92 0.17
C PHE A 107 -3.25 6.73 -0.08
N TYR A 108 -2.47 6.90 0.97
CA TYR A 108 -1.19 7.64 0.91
C TYR A 108 -0.17 6.98 -0.05
N PRO A 109 0.69 7.77 -0.74
CA PRO A 109 1.73 7.24 -1.63
C PRO A 109 2.69 6.23 -0.97
N SER A 110 2.96 6.38 0.34
CA SER A 110 3.75 5.42 1.10
C SER A 110 3.09 4.04 1.25
N HIS A 111 1.76 3.96 1.18
CA HIS A 111 1.02 2.70 1.14
C HIS A 111 0.97 2.14 -0.29
N MET A 112 0.70 2.98 -1.30
CA MET A 112 0.82 2.61 -2.73
C MET A 112 2.17 1.94 -3.02
N LYS A 113 3.27 2.56 -2.57
CA LYS A 113 4.62 2.01 -2.72
C LYS A 113 4.77 0.62 -2.09
N LYS A 114 4.24 0.41 -0.88
CA LYS A 114 4.29 -0.89 -0.19
C LYS A 114 3.49 -1.96 -0.92
N VAL A 115 2.30 -1.64 -1.42
CA VAL A 115 1.45 -2.59 -2.17
C VAL A 115 2.17 -3.06 -3.44
N LEU A 116 2.78 -2.15 -4.20
CA LEU A 116 3.59 -2.50 -5.38
C LEU A 116 4.80 -3.39 -5.01
N GLU A 117 5.50 -3.06 -3.92
CA GLU A 117 6.66 -3.83 -3.45
C GLU A 117 6.26 -5.23 -2.96
N TRP A 118 5.15 -5.35 -2.24
CA TRP A 118 4.58 -6.63 -1.81
C TRP A 118 4.12 -7.50 -2.99
N TYR A 119 3.46 -6.92 -4.00
CA TYR A 119 3.09 -7.66 -5.21
C TYR A 119 4.32 -8.25 -5.90
N ASN A 120 5.39 -7.47 -6.07
CA ASN A 120 6.64 -7.95 -6.67
C ASN A 120 7.35 -9.02 -5.83
N LEU A 121 7.27 -8.93 -4.50
CA LEU A 121 7.80 -9.95 -3.60
C LEU A 121 6.99 -11.26 -3.67
N LEU A 122 5.66 -11.18 -3.70
CA LEU A 122 4.79 -12.35 -3.87
C LEU A 122 4.98 -12.99 -5.24
N LYS A 123 5.11 -12.18 -6.31
CA LYS A 123 5.46 -12.66 -7.66
C LYS A 123 6.78 -13.41 -7.68
N SER A 124 7.83 -12.85 -7.07
CA SER A 124 9.16 -13.46 -6.99
C SER A 124 9.19 -14.77 -6.20
N ALA A 125 8.23 -14.96 -5.28
CA ALA A 125 8.10 -16.16 -4.46
C ALA A 125 7.08 -17.18 -5.01
N ASP A 126 6.59 -16.99 -6.24
CA ASP A 126 5.51 -17.78 -6.88
C ASP A 126 4.22 -17.88 -6.04
N ALA A 127 3.97 -16.84 -5.24
CA ALA A 127 2.93 -16.77 -4.20
C ALA A 127 1.73 -15.87 -4.60
N LEU A 128 1.49 -15.69 -5.90
CA LEU A 128 0.29 -15.02 -6.46
C LEU A 128 -0.87 -16.00 -6.79
N ASP A 129 -0.73 -17.26 -6.37
CA ASP A 129 -1.79 -18.27 -6.39
C ASP A 129 -2.54 -18.18 -5.05
N PHE A 130 -3.37 -17.14 -4.88
CA PHE A 130 -4.18 -16.97 -3.67
C PHE A 130 -5.30 -18.01 -3.61
N GLU A 131 -5.80 -18.32 -2.41
CA GLU A 131 -7.00 -19.15 -2.26
C GLU A 131 -8.26 -18.37 -2.64
N GLU A 132 -8.42 -18.15 -3.94
CA GLU A 132 -9.62 -17.55 -4.49
C GLU A 132 -10.77 -18.56 -4.48
N ALA A 133 -11.92 -18.13 -3.96
CA ALA A 133 -13.18 -18.81 -4.18
C ALA A 133 -13.64 -18.54 -5.62
N GLU A 134 -13.05 -19.30 -6.55
CA GLU A 134 -13.58 -19.66 -7.87
C GLU A 134 -14.58 -18.66 -8.49
N GLY A 135 -14.09 -17.61 -9.19
CA GLY A 135 -15.03 -16.70 -9.83
C GLY A 135 -14.57 -15.37 -10.43
N LYS A 136 -13.37 -15.25 -11.04
CA LYS A 136 -13.12 -14.15 -12.00
C LYS A 136 -12.02 -14.39 -13.04
N GLU A 137 -12.20 -15.42 -13.86
CA GLU A 137 -11.47 -15.56 -15.13
C GLU A 137 -12.40 -15.22 -16.31
N GLU A 138 -12.87 -13.97 -16.43
CA GLU A 138 -13.34 -13.42 -17.72
C GLU A 138 -13.52 -11.89 -17.71
N ALA A 139 -12.65 -11.14 -18.42
CA ALA A 139 -12.91 -9.79 -18.95
C ALA A 139 -11.77 -9.28 -19.88
N ALA A 140 -11.47 -10.00 -20.96
CA ALA A 140 -10.66 -9.49 -22.06
C ALA A 140 -11.54 -9.11 -23.27
N ALA A 141 -11.19 -8.00 -23.93
CA ALA A 141 -11.94 -7.30 -24.98
C ALA A 141 -13.14 -6.44 -24.47
N ALA A 142 -13.33 -5.20 -24.94
CA ALA A 142 -12.78 -4.56 -26.13
C ALA A 142 -12.40 -3.07 -25.93
N ALA A 143 -11.37 -2.62 -26.66
CA ALA A 143 -11.24 -1.23 -27.12
C ALA A 143 -12.20 -1.02 -28.32
N GLU A 144 -12.64 0.14 -28.79
CA GLU A 144 -12.15 1.54 -28.85
C GLU A 144 -13.39 2.41 -29.29
N PRO A 145 -13.31 3.66 -29.81
CA PRO A 145 -12.68 4.92 -29.37
C PRO A 145 -13.68 6.14 -29.31
N VAL A 146 -13.17 7.34 -28.94
CA VAL A 146 -13.65 8.73 -29.26
C VAL A 146 -15.11 9.18 -28.94
N ALA A 147 -15.44 10.45 -28.65
CA ALA A 147 -14.70 11.65 -28.21
C ALA A 147 -15.71 12.77 -27.82
N LYS A 148 -15.31 13.73 -26.95
CA LYS A 148 -15.43 15.21 -27.19
C LYS A 148 -14.97 16.08 -26.00
N LYS A 149 -13.91 16.86 -26.24
CA LYS A 149 -13.56 18.17 -25.64
C LYS A 149 -14.10 19.27 -26.62
N PRO A 150 -14.18 20.60 -26.36
CA PRO A 150 -13.84 21.47 -25.21
C PRO A 150 -15.12 22.16 -24.61
N ALA A 151 -15.18 23.32 -23.92
CA ALA A 151 -14.27 24.42 -23.52
C ALA A 151 -14.80 25.05 -22.18
N ALA A 152 -13.99 25.34 -21.16
CA ALA A 152 -13.08 26.49 -20.94
C ALA A 152 -13.71 27.88 -20.72
N LYS A 153 -13.80 28.32 -19.44
CA LYS A 153 -13.49 29.66 -18.86
C LYS A 153 -13.72 29.60 -17.32
N THR A 154 -12.77 29.99 -16.47
CA THR A 154 -12.60 31.35 -15.86
C THR A 154 -13.83 31.72 -15.02
N ILE A 155 -13.75 32.07 -13.72
CA ILE A 155 -13.08 33.26 -13.15
C ILE A 155 -12.58 33.05 -11.69
N ILE A 156 -11.51 33.75 -11.30
CA ILE A 156 -11.11 34.06 -9.90
C ILE A 156 -11.30 35.56 -9.68
N PRO A 157 -11.99 36.00 -8.61
CA PRO A 157 -11.36 36.88 -7.60
C PRO A 157 -11.72 36.41 -6.17
N ALA A 158 -10.81 36.28 -5.19
CA ALA A 158 -9.83 37.22 -4.62
C ALA A 158 -10.41 38.20 -3.55
N ALA A 159 -9.71 38.23 -2.39
CA ALA A 159 -9.87 39.16 -1.25
C ALA A 159 -11.08 38.91 -0.30
N LYS A 160 -11.02 39.20 1.01
CA LYS A 160 -10.03 39.97 1.80
C LYS A 160 -10.11 39.71 3.33
N ALA A 161 -8.96 39.82 4.03
CA ALA A 161 -8.79 40.20 5.45
C ALA A 161 -9.33 39.25 6.57
N ALA A 162 -8.77 39.16 7.78
CA ALA A 162 -7.63 39.87 8.39
C ALA A 162 -6.82 38.98 9.40
N LYS A 163 -5.52 39.30 9.56
CA LYS A 163 -4.66 39.01 10.74
C LYS A 163 -5.08 39.96 11.92
N PRO A 164 -4.60 39.88 13.20
CA PRO A 164 -3.22 39.49 13.57
C PRO A 164 -2.92 38.95 15.02
N VAL A 165 -1.60 38.83 15.29
CA VAL A 165 -0.82 38.83 16.55
C VAL A 165 -0.76 37.64 17.54
N ALA A 166 0.48 37.41 18.00
CA ALA A 166 0.92 37.01 19.35
C ALA A 166 0.66 35.57 19.86
N ALA A 167 1.59 34.90 20.57
CA ALA A 167 2.99 35.23 20.87
C ALA A 167 3.84 33.99 21.27
N LYS A 168 5.17 34.13 21.09
CA LYS A 168 6.29 33.53 21.85
C LYS A 168 6.08 32.22 22.63
N ALA A 169 6.87 31.19 22.29
CA ALA A 169 7.99 30.73 23.14
C ALA A 169 8.84 29.63 22.47
N PRO A 170 10.16 29.84 22.25
CA PRO A 170 11.09 28.78 21.92
C PRO A 170 12.14 28.52 23.03
N LYS A 171 12.63 27.26 23.09
CA LYS A 171 13.80 26.74 23.84
C LYS A 171 13.64 26.47 25.34
N PRO A 172 14.02 25.25 25.77
CA PRO A 172 14.77 25.01 26.99
C PRO A 172 16.19 24.51 26.65
N VAL A 173 17.23 25.34 26.84
CA VAL A 173 18.64 24.89 26.86
C VAL A 173 19.48 25.73 27.85
N GLN A 174 19.69 25.18 29.04
CA GLN A 174 20.75 25.44 30.04
C GLN A 174 20.78 24.11 30.83
N HIS A 175 21.70 23.17 30.68
CA HIS A 175 23.14 23.20 30.92
C HIS A 175 23.55 23.69 32.32
N THR A 176 24.03 22.72 33.11
CA THR A 176 24.95 22.81 34.26
C THR A 176 24.69 23.79 35.41
N THR A 177 24.56 23.25 36.62
CA THR A 177 25.47 23.65 37.71
C THR A 177 25.71 22.48 38.66
N GLN A 178 26.89 22.48 39.28
CA GLN A 178 27.44 21.44 40.15
C GLN A 178 27.69 22.09 41.51
N LYS A 179 27.15 21.54 42.60
CA LYS A 179 27.71 21.69 43.96
C LYS A 179 27.13 20.68 44.94
#